data_AF-A0A1B6FK91-F1
#
_entry.id   AF-A0A1B6FK91-F1
#
_cell.length_a   1.000
_cell.length_b   1.000
_cell.length_c   1.000
_cell.angle_alpha   90.00
_cell.angle_beta   90.00
_cell.angle_gamma   90.00
#
_symmetry.space_group_name_H-M   'P 1'
#
loop_
_entity.id
_entity.type
_entity.pdbx_description
1 polymer ?
#
loop_
_entity_poly.entity_id
_entity_poly.type
_entity_poly.pdbx_seq_one_letter_code
_entity_poly.pdbx_strand_id
1 'polypeptide(L)'
;PAYLHCRVRNLGDKTVTWIRKRDSTVLTVGTLTYTVDERFKSLHSNGTDEWTLKISNPQSRDSGTYVCQVNTEPVISQDFQLHIDEKEPTEMQYGYGTNSSSSSDTTAAI
;
A
#
# COMPACT_ATOMS: atom_id res chain seq x y z
N PRO A 1 -0.59 -4.32 -4.13
CA PRO A 1 -0.04 -2.94 -4.13
C PRO A 1 -0.92 -2.05 -3.25
N ALA A 2 -0.37 -0.96 -2.72
CA ALA A 2 -1.12 0.09 -2.05
C ALA A 2 -1.08 1.40 -2.88
N TYR A 3 -2.10 2.23 -2.74
CA TYR A 3 -2.26 3.47 -3.51
C TYR A 3 -2.69 4.61 -2.59
N LEU A 4 -2.02 5.76 -2.69
CA LEU A 4 -2.41 7.01 -2.03
C LEU A 4 -2.72 8.05 -3.11
N HIS A 5 -3.95 8.55 -3.10
CA HIS A 5 -4.48 9.41 -4.15
C HIS A 5 -4.45 10.88 -3.71
N CYS A 6 -3.62 11.71 -4.33
CA CYS A 6 -3.58 13.14 -4.11
C CYS A 6 -4.15 13.88 -5.32
N ARG A 7 -5.11 14.78 -5.10
CA ARG A 7 -5.70 15.59 -6.17
C ARG A 7 -5.23 17.03 -6.05
N VAL A 8 -4.58 17.54 -7.09
CA VAL A 8 -4.04 18.89 -7.16
C VAL A 8 -4.57 19.56 -8.41
N ARG A 9 -5.49 20.51 -8.23
CA ARG A 9 -6.06 21.31 -9.32
C ARG A 9 -5.21 22.54 -9.60
N ASN A 10 -5.24 23.04 -10.83
CA ASN A 10 -4.56 24.27 -11.24
C ASN A 10 -3.05 24.25 -10.92
N LEU A 11 -2.39 23.10 -11.14
CA LEU A 11 -0.98 22.91 -10.80
C LEU A 11 -0.05 23.89 -11.55
N GLY A 12 -0.39 24.25 -12.79
CA GLY A 12 0.41 25.16 -13.60
C GLY A 12 1.83 24.63 -13.82
N ASP A 13 2.83 25.44 -13.49
CA ASP A 13 4.26 25.13 -13.57
C ASP A 13 4.82 24.46 -12.29
N LYS A 14 3.97 24.24 -11.29
CA LYS A 14 4.35 23.63 -10.02
C LYS A 14 4.49 22.13 -10.15
N THR A 15 5.09 21.52 -9.14
CA THR A 15 5.40 20.09 -9.11
C THR A 15 4.89 19.48 -7.82
N VAL A 16 4.30 18.29 -7.94
CA VAL A 16 3.89 17.46 -6.81
C VAL A 16 5.05 16.57 -6.37
N THR A 17 5.32 16.53 -5.06
CA THR A 17 6.36 15.70 -4.44
C THR A 17 5.71 14.78 -3.43
N TRP A 18 6.06 13.48 -3.47
CA TRP A 18 5.69 12.54 -2.42
C TRP A 18 6.85 12.39 -1.44
N ILE A 19 6.56 12.58 -0.15
CA ILE A 19 7.54 12.55 0.93
C ILE A 19 7.09 11.54 1.99
N ARG A 20 8.00 10.71 2.48
CA ARG A 20 7.74 9.87 3.65
C ARG A 20 8.01 10.70 4.91
N LYS A 21 6.99 10.89 5.76
CA LYS A 21 7.07 11.85 6.87
C LYS A 21 8.06 11.45 7.97
N ARG A 22 8.19 10.15 8.27
CA ARG A 22 9.00 9.65 9.40
C ARG A 22 10.49 10.01 9.32
N ASP A 23 11.03 10.07 8.11
CA ASP A 23 12.46 10.26 7.82
C ASP A 23 12.69 11.42 6.84
N SER A 24 11.62 12.16 6.51
CA SER A 24 11.62 13.24 5.51
C SER A 24 12.21 12.84 4.16
N THR A 25 12.14 11.57 3.79
CA THR A 25 12.67 11.07 2.51
C THR A 25 11.77 11.49 1.36
N VAL A 26 12.33 12.16 0.36
CA VAL A 26 11.66 12.38 -0.92
C VAL A 26 11.58 11.06 -1.69
N LEU A 27 10.35 10.61 -1.95
CA LEU A 27 10.10 9.37 -2.69
C LEU A 27 10.07 9.65 -4.19
N THR A 28 9.34 10.69 -4.60
CA THR A 28 9.17 11.06 -6.01
C THR A 28 9.02 12.57 -6.16
N VAL A 29 9.46 13.11 -7.30
CA VAL A 29 9.23 14.49 -7.73
C VAL A 29 8.56 14.45 -9.10
N GLY A 30 7.31 14.93 -9.18
CA GLY A 30 6.46 14.69 -10.34
C GLY A 30 6.29 13.18 -10.56
N THR A 31 6.57 12.71 -11.78
CA THR A 31 6.58 11.28 -12.15
C THR A 31 7.95 10.61 -11.97
N LEU A 32 8.99 11.37 -11.61
CA LEU A 32 10.34 10.86 -11.41
C LEU A 32 10.46 10.22 -10.02
N THR A 33 10.94 8.97 -9.95
CA THR A 33 11.30 8.32 -8.69
C THR A 33 12.66 8.83 -8.21
N TYR A 34 12.72 9.34 -6.97
CA TYR A 34 13.92 9.90 -6.36
C TYR A 34 14.57 8.97 -5.32
N THR A 35 13.76 8.13 -4.67
CA THR A 35 14.26 7.08 -3.77
C THR A 35 14.89 5.92 -4.55
N VAL A 36 15.81 5.19 -3.91
CA VAL A 36 16.38 3.94 -4.43
C VAL A 36 15.42 2.75 -4.32
N ASP A 37 14.37 2.85 -3.49
CA ASP A 37 13.36 1.79 -3.37
C ASP A 37 12.35 1.89 -4.54
N GLU A 38 12.60 1.14 -5.61
CA GLU A 38 11.83 1.15 -6.85
C GLU A 38 10.36 0.72 -6.70
N ARG A 39 9.97 0.20 -5.52
CA ARG A 39 8.57 -0.13 -5.22
C ARG A 39 7.69 1.12 -5.18
N PHE A 40 8.26 2.29 -4.85
CA PHE A 40 7.58 3.57 -4.81
C PHE A 40 7.59 4.24 -6.20
N LYS A 41 6.41 4.50 -6.73
CA LYS A 41 6.24 5.20 -8.02
C LYS A 41 5.12 6.22 -7.92
N SER A 42 5.33 7.37 -8.55
CA SER A 42 4.28 8.37 -8.75
C SER A 42 3.62 8.12 -10.10
N LEU A 43 2.32 7.91 -10.08
CA LEU A 43 1.50 7.74 -11.26
C LEU A 43 0.73 9.03 -11.51
N HIS A 44 0.84 9.52 -12.73
CA HIS A 44 0.12 10.69 -13.20
C HIS A 44 -0.14 10.55 -14.69
N SER A 45 -1.37 10.82 -15.11
CA SER A 45 -1.76 10.83 -16.52
C SER A 45 -1.88 12.28 -16.98
N ASN A 46 -1.33 12.59 -18.15
CA ASN A 46 -1.38 13.94 -18.68
C ASN A 46 -2.84 14.43 -18.80
N GLY A 47 -3.10 15.65 -18.33
CA GLY A 47 -4.43 16.25 -18.32
C GLY A 47 -5.35 15.82 -17.17
N THR A 48 -4.88 15.04 -16.19
CA THR A 48 -5.63 14.77 -14.95
C THR A 48 -5.12 15.64 -13.81
N ASP A 49 -5.93 15.81 -12.76
CA ASP A 49 -5.50 16.47 -11.52
C ASP A 49 -4.98 15.47 -10.47
N GLU A 50 -4.85 14.19 -10.83
CA GLU A 50 -4.57 13.11 -9.87
C GLU A 50 -3.10 12.68 -9.92
N TRP A 51 -2.49 12.69 -8.74
CA TRP A 51 -1.13 12.24 -8.46
C TRP A 51 -1.21 11.10 -7.46
N THR A 52 -0.91 9.89 -7.91
CA THR A 52 -1.04 8.70 -7.06
C THR A 52 0.32 8.14 -6.68
N LEU A 53 0.61 8.02 -5.39
CA LEU A 53 1.74 7.21 -4.94
C LEU A 53 1.32 5.74 -4.96
N LYS A 54 1.96 4.96 -5.83
CA LYS A 54 1.87 3.49 -5.85
C LYS A 54 3.02 2.89 -5.04
N ILE A 55 2.68 1.96 -4.16
CA ILE A 55 3.63 1.16 -3.39
C ILE A 55 3.45 -0.31 -3.79
N SER A 56 4.42 -0.84 -4.53
CA SER A 56 4.43 -2.26 -4.94
C SER A 56 4.92 -3.15 -3.80
N ASN A 57 4.30 -4.32 -3.62
CA ASN A 57 4.62 -5.27 -2.55
C ASN A 57 4.80 -4.58 -1.17
N PRO A 58 3.77 -3.86 -0.68
CA PRO A 58 3.86 -3.13 0.58
C PRO A 58 4.12 -4.10 1.73
N GLN A 59 4.91 -3.65 2.69
CA GLN A 59 5.31 -4.37 3.90
C GLN A 59 4.76 -3.64 5.12
N SER A 60 4.61 -4.31 6.25
CA SER A 60 4.13 -3.70 7.52
C SER A 60 4.94 -2.46 7.90
N ARG A 61 6.26 -2.49 7.65
CA ARG A 61 7.19 -1.36 7.84
C ARG A 61 6.92 -0.13 6.96
N ASP A 62 6.11 -0.26 5.92
CA ASP A 62 5.71 0.86 5.06
C ASP A 62 4.52 1.63 5.67
N SER A 63 3.86 1.11 6.71
CA SER A 63 2.84 1.85 7.46
C SER A 63 3.40 3.16 8.02
N GLY A 64 2.59 4.22 7.99
CA GLY A 64 2.97 5.54 8.45
C GLY A 64 2.37 6.66 7.62
N THR A 65 2.81 7.90 7.88
CA THR A 65 2.34 9.09 7.18
C THR A 65 3.19 9.41 5.95
N TYR A 66 2.52 9.70 4.85
CA TYR A 66 3.08 10.16 3.58
C TYR A 66 2.50 11.53 3.26
N VAL A 67 3.31 12.40 2.67
CA VAL A 67 2.92 13.78 2.36
C VAL A 67 2.91 13.95 0.85
N CYS A 68 1.80 14.45 0.33
CA CYS A 68 1.72 15.03 -1.00
C CYS A 68 1.98 16.53 -0.86
N GLN A 69 3.06 17.04 -1.44
CA GLN A 69 3.48 18.44 -1.31
C GLN A 69 3.55 19.11 -2.68
N VAL A 70 3.10 20.36 -2.77
CA VAL A 70 3.27 21.22 -3.95
C VAL A 70 4.31 22.29 -3.64
N ASN A 71 5.24 22.55 -4.56
CA ASN A 71 6.29 23.57 -4.42
C ASN A 71 5.78 25.02 -4.61
N THR A 72 4.65 25.35 -3.99
CA THR A 72 4.13 26.73 -3.89
C THR A 72 4.87 27.52 -2.82
N GLU A 73 4.65 28.84 -2.82
CA GLU A 73 5.09 29.74 -1.75
C GLU A 73 3.85 30.46 -1.17
N PRO A 74 3.45 30.20 0.09
CA PRO A 74 4.01 29.19 0.99
C PRO A 74 3.71 27.75 0.51
N VAL A 75 4.48 26.78 1.01
CA VAL A 75 4.31 25.37 0.66
C VAL A 75 2.92 24.87 1.07
N ILE A 76 2.25 24.17 0.15
CA ILE A 76 0.97 23.51 0.38
C ILE A 76 1.21 22.00 0.43
N SER A 77 0.61 21.32 1.40
CA SER A 77 0.73 19.88 1.56
C SER A 77 -0.54 19.21 2.09
N GLN A 78 -0.65 17.91 1.85
CA GLN A 78 -1.67 17.04 2.41
C GLN A 78 -1.03 15.75 2.94
N ASP A 79 -1.39 15.39 4.17
CA ASP A 79 -0.93 14.17 4.84
C ASP A 79 -1.87 13.00 4.57
N PHE A 80 -1.30 11.82 4.35
CA PHE A 80 -1.98 10.55 4.10
C PHE A 80 -1.45 9.49 5.06
N GLN A 81 -2.34 8.90 5.85
CA GLN A 81 -2.00 7.78 6.72
C GLN A 81 -2.16 6.46 5.96
N LEU A 82 -1.09 5.67 5.88
CA LEU A 82 -1.11 4.31 5.35
C LEU A 82 -1.04 3.29 6.49
N HIS A 83 -1.93 2.30 6.47
CA HIS A 83 -1.88 1.14 7.34
C HIS A 83 -1.78 -0.12 6.48
N ILE A 84 -0.79 -0.96 6.78
CA ILE A 84 -0.58 -2.26 6.13
C ILE A 84 -0.75 -3.35 7.17
N ASP A 85 -1.83 -4.11 7.02
CA ASP A 85 -2.08 -5.29 7.83
C ASP A 85 -1.23 -6.46 7.34
N GLU A 86 -0.55 -7.14 8.27
CA GLU A 86 0.04 -8.45 7.99
C GLU A 86 -1.11 -9.43 7.80
N LYS A 87 -1.25 -9.97 6.59
CA LYS A 87 -2.12 -11.13 6.41
C LYS A 87 -1.48 -12.27 7.18
N GLU A 88 -2.19 -12.81 8.17
CA GLU A 88 -1.80 -14.10 8.74
C GLU A 88 -1.64 -15.09 7.58
N PRO A 89 -0.57 -15.91 7.57
CA PRO A 89 -0.43 -16.95 6.56
C PRO A 89 -1.68 -17.81 6.65
N THR A 90 -2.55 -17.76 5.65
CA THR A 90 -3.69 -18.68 5.57
C THR A 90 -3.12 -20.08 5.67
N GLU A 91 -3.44 -20.79 6.75
CA GLU A 91 -3.03 -22.18 6.95
C GLU A 91 -3.25 -22.92 5.63
N MET A 92 -2.19 -23.53 5.14
CA MET A 92 -2.29 -24.49 4.04
C MET A 92 -3.11 -25.68 4.58
N GLN A 93 -4.43 -25.64 4.42
CA GLN A 93 -5.30 -26.79 4.64
C GLN A 93 -5.12 -27.78 3.47
N TYR A 94 -3.91 -28.34 3.33
CA TYR A 94 -3.67 -29.50 2.49
C TYR A 94 -3.95 -30.75 3.35
N GLY A 95 -5.07 -31.41 3.06
CA GLY A 95 -5.67 -32.42 3.92
C GLY A 95 -4.76 -33.60 4.30
N TYR A 96 -4.66 -33.85 5.60
CA TYR A 96 -4.45 -35.18 6.16
C TYR A 96 -5.80 -35.71 6.65
N GLY A 97 -6.56 -36.35 5.76
CA GLY A 97 -7.60 -37.30 6.13
C GLY A 97 -6.97 -38.68 6.20
N THR A 98 -6.49 -39.10 7.36
CA THR A 98 -6.02 -40.48 7.57
C THR A 98 -7.23 -41.39 7.79
N ASN A 99 -7.44 -42.31 6.86
CA ASN A 99 -8.35 -43.44 7.05
C ASN A 99 -7.85 -44.34 8.19
N SER A 100 -8.70 -44.60 9.17
CA SER A 100 -8.61 -45.80 10.01
C SER A 100 -9.92 -46.58 9.90
N SER A 101 -9.83 -47.73 9.26
CA SER A 101 -10.91 -48.72 9.19
C SER A 101 -11.06 -49.51 10.50
N SER A 102 -12.33 -49.80 10.80
CA SER A 102 -12.90 -50.88 11.64
C SER A 102 -12.70 -50.88 13.16
N SER A 103 -13.81 -50.74 13.89
CA SER A 103 -14.23 -51.75 14.87
C SER A 103 -15.76 -51.83 14.95
N SER A 104 -16.27 -53.05 14.88
CA SER A 104 -17.67 -53.46 15.01
C SER A 104 -18.24 -53.24 16.42
N ASP A 105 -19.57 -53.39 16.49
CA ASP A 105 -20.43 -53.54 17.68
C ASP A 105 -20.79 -52.23 18.42
N THR A 106 -22.03 -51.94 18.83
CA THR A 106 -23.09 -52.81 19.38
C THR A 106 -24.48 -52.14 19.28
N THR A 107 -25.52 -52.95 19.36
CA THR A 107 -26.98 -52.73 19.43
C THR A 107 -27.52 -51.81 20.55
N ALA A 108 -28.70 -51.19 20.32
CA ALA A 108 -29.85 -51.00 21.25
C ALA A 108 -31.04 -50.35 20.48
N ALA A 109 -32.23 -50.96 20.34
CA ALA A 109 -33.43 -50.96 21.23
C ALA A 109 -34.01 -49.54 21.47
N ILE A 110 -35.29 -49.17 21.27
CA ILE A 110 -36.61 -49.84 21.15
C ILE A 110 -37.31 -49.34 19.89
#